data_AF-A0A6A5HIE7-F1
#
_entry.id   AF-A0A6A5HIE7-F1
#
_cell.length_a   1.000
_cell.length_b   1.000
_cell.length_c   1.000
_cell.angle_alpha   90.00
_cell.angle_beta   90.00
_cell.angle_gamma   90.00
#
_symmetry.space_group_name_H-M   'P 1'
#
loop_
_entity.id
_entity.type
_entity.pdbx_description
1 polymer ?
#
loop_
_entity_poly.entity_id
_entity_poly.type
_entity_poly.pdbx_seq_one_letter_code
_entity_poly.pdbx_strand_id
1 'polypeptide(L)'
;MTTHPTIIVYHTRTVQGCIKSLKYYTEMENPVMVDSVMDLLNDHLSRSTTGVTDDDFQDCLKAVNSAIELFSWLSRVVRHGFYCYAEMLKAKDVSTFEVDDRIKMIQLLLTNSIQEAKSLEKFPASIADAMEPWKVLSNRNLLFRTPLLDLSRIAFLAFQIVEISNSGYARPHLSVLDMIKDVLDVNALVFKSIDFGKVRENLKNLKDTGDQFNPRVVPIAKRLLEFVEIYFPQEPTV
;
A
#
# COMPACT_ATOMS: atom_id res chain seq x y z
N MET A 1 24.65 -27.46 -33.86
CA MET A 1 23.69 -26.40 -34.23
C MET A 1 23.64 -25.43 -33.07
N THR A 2 24.20 -24.24 -33.23
CA THR A 2 24.19 -23.17 -32.24
C THR A 2 22.84 -22.47 -32.28
N THR A 3 22.00 -22.70 -31.26
CA THR A 3 20.75 -21.96 -31.06
C THR A 3 21.08 -20.51 -30.77
N HIS A 4 20.83 -19.62 -31.73
CA HIS A 4 20.82 -18.18 -31.47
C HIS A 4 19.71 -17.87 -30.45
N PRO A 5 19.96 -16.98 -29.46
CA PRO A 5 18.91 -16.56 -28.54
C PRO A 5 17.83 -15.87 -29.38
N THR A 6 16.70 -16.56 -29.56
CA THR A 6 15.58 -16.03 -30.31
C THR A 6 14.97 -14.95 -29.42
N ILE A 7 15.08 -13.68 -29.82
CA ILE A 7 14.39 -12.59 -29.14
C ILE A 7 12.90 -12.83 -29.36
N ILE A 8 12.21 -13.40 -28.38
CA ILE A 8 10.76 -13.52 -28.44
C ILE A 8 10.19 -12.11 -28.23
N VAL A 9 9.68 -11.52 -29.31
CA VAL A 9 9.05 -10.20 -29.26
C VAL A 9 7.59 -10.38 -28.88
N TYR A 10 7.28 -10.13 -27.62
CA TYR A 10 5.90 -10.00 -27.17
C TYR A 10 5.41 -8.59 -27.49
N HIS A 11 4.15 -8.47 -27.91
CA HIS A 11 3.49 -7.17 -28.01
C HIS A 11 3.20 -6.65 -26.60
N THR A 12 4.19 -6.04 -25.94
CA THR A 12 4.10 -5.48 -24.58
C THR A 12 3.16 -4.28 -24.44
N ARG A 13 2.34 -3.98 -25.45
CA ARG A 13 1.37 -2.87 -25.43
C ARG A 13 0.06 -3.20 -24.72
N THR A 14 -0.06 -4.40 -24.16
CA THR A 14 -1.22 -4.88 -23.41
C THR A 14 -0.78 -5.52 -22.10
N VAL A 15 -1.71 -5.63 -21.14
CA VAL A 15 -1.48 -6.33 -19.87
C VAL A 15 -1.03 -7.78 -20.13
N GLN A 16 -1.73 -8.52 -21.00
CA GLN A 16 -1.38 -9.90 -21.33
C GLN A 16 0.00 -10.01 -22.00
N GLY A 17 0.36 -9.05 -22.86
CA GLY A 17 1.68 -9.00 -23.48
C GLY A 17 2.79 -8.78 -22.44
N CYS A 18 2.55 -7.91 -21.47
CA CYS A 18 3.45 -7.68 -20.35
C CYS A 18 3.57 -8.93 -19.46
N ILE A 19 2.46 -9.60 -19.14
CA ILE A 19 2.47 -10.85 -18.34
C ILE A 19 3.34 -11.92 -19.02
N LYS A 20 3.15 -12.16 -20.33
CA LYS A 20 3.95 -13.14 -21.08
C LYS A 20 5.43 -12.78 -21.09
N SER A 21 5.73 -11.50 -21.28
CA SER A 21 7.12 -11.00 -21.23
C SER A 21 7.74 -11.17 -19.86
N LEU A 22 6.98 -10.85 -18.80
CA LEU A 22 7.44 -10.91 -17.43
C LEU A 22 7.76 -12.36 -17.04
N LYS A 23 6.88 -13.32 -17.37
CA LYS A 23 7.12 -14.75 -17.18
C LYS A 23 8.42 -15.18 -17.89
N TYR A 24 8.55 -14.85 -19.17
CA TYR A 24 9.72 -15.19 -19.97
C TYR A 24 11.04 -14.61 -19.42
N TYR A 25 11.08 -13.31 -19.12
CA TYR A 25 12.31 -12.69 -18.63
C TYR A 25 12.64 -13.05 -17.19
N THR A 26 11.62 -13.44 -16.40
CA THR A 26 11.83 -14.03 -15.07
C THR A 26 12.48 -15.40 -15.20
N GLU A 27 11.99 -16.27 -16.08
CA GLU A 27 12.59 -17.59 -16.36
C GLU A 27 14.01 -17.49 -16.93
N MET A 28 14.29 -16.45 -17.72
CA MET A 28 15.65 -16.16 -18.22
C MET A 28 16.57 -15.53 -17.15
N GLU A 29 16.07 -15.30 -15.94
CA GLU A 29 16.78 -14.61 -14.87
C GLU A 29 17.36 -13.24 -15.30
N ASN A 30 16.63 -12.48 -16.14
CA ASN A 30 17.09 -11.20 -16.67
C ASN A 30 16.53 -10.01 -15.85
N PRO A 31 17.26 -9.51 -14.83
CA PRO A 31 16.74 -8.49 -13.92
C PRO A 31 16.44 -7.16 -14.60
N VAL A 32 17.19 -6.78 -15.64
CA VAL A 32 17.02 -5.51 -16.36
C VAL A 32 15.71 -5.50 -17.14
N MET A 33 15.42 -6.62 -17.81
CA MET A 33 14.17 -6.75 -18.57
C MET A 33 12.98 -6.91 -17.64
N VAL A 34 13.13 -7.62 -16.52
CA VAL A 34 12.08 -7.75 -15.51
C VAL A 34 11.71 -6.39 -14.92
N ASP A 35 12.68 -5.57 -14.52
CA ASP A 35 12.46 -4.20 -14.05
C ASP A 35 11.67 -3.38 -15.08
N SER A 36 12.13 -3.36 -16.34
CA SER A 36 11.51 -2.60 -17.42
C SER A 36 10.09 -3.05 -17.75
N VAL A 37 9.84 -4.37 -17.73
CA VAL A 37 8.53 -4.94 -18.03
C VAL A 37 7.56 -4.72 -16.88
N MET A 38 8.02 -4.76 -15.63
CA MET A 38 7.18 -4.45 -14.47
C MET A 38 6.78 -2.98 -14.43
N ASP A 39 7.67 -2.06 -14.80
CA ASP A 39 7.33 -0.65 -14.96
C ASP A 39 6.25 -0.44 -16.04
N LEU A 40 6.42 -1.07 -17.20
CA LEU A 40 5.45 -1.01 -18.29
C LEU A 40 4.11 -1.66 -17.92
N LEU A 41 4.13 -2.78 -17.19
CA LEU A 41 2.93 -3.45 -16.69
C LEU A 41 2.15 -2.53 -15.75
N ASN A 42 2.83 -1.86 -14.83
CA ASN A 42 2.23 -0.87 -13.94
C ASN A 42 1.57 0.28 -14.73
N ASP A 43 2.25 0.80 -15.74
CA ASP A 43 1.72 1.81 -16.64
C ASP A 43 0.45 1.35 -17.37
N HIS A 44 0.37 0.08 -17.76
CA HIS A 44 -0.83 -0.47 -18.39
C HIS A 44 -1.97 -0.68 -17.39
N LEU A 45 -1.68 -1.20 -16.20
CA LEU A 45 -2.67 -1.40 -15.15
C LEU A 45 -3.30 -0.07 -14.69
N SER A 46 -2.51 1.00 -14.61
CA SER A 46 -3.00 2.32 -14.18
C SER A 46 -3.83 3.07 -15.23
N ARG A 47 -3.58 2.85 -16.53
CA ARG A 47 -4.24 3.59 -17.62
C ARG A 47 -5.61 3.03 -18.01
N SER A 48 -5.72 1.71 -18.15
CA SER A 48 -6.99 1.06 -18.49
C SER A 48 -6.92 -0.44 -18.30
N THR A 49 -7.82 -0.96 -17.49
CA THR A 49 -8.06 -2.41 -17.30
C THR A 49 -9.28 -2.89 -18.08
N THR A 50 -9.80 -2.05 -18.97
CA THR A 50 -10.96 -2.35 -19.81
C THR A 50 -10.65 -3.54 -20.71
N GLY A 51 -11.41 -4.63 -20.57
CA GLY A 51 -11.21 -5.87 -21.34
C GLY A 51 -10.18 -6.84 -20.73
N VAL A 52 -9.62 -6.52 -19.56
CA VAL A 52 -8.78 -7.47 -18.80
C VAL A 52 -9.67 -8.38 -17.96
N THR A 53 -9.55 -9.68 -18.20
CA THR A 53 -10.37 -10.71 -17.52
C THR A 53 -9.84 -11.00 -16.11
N ASP A 54 -10.66 -11.60 -15.26
CA ASP A 54 -10.24 -11.99 -13.92
C ASP A 54 -9.09 -13.02 -13.96
N ASP A 55 -9.11 -13.92 -14.95
CA ASP A 55 -8.02 -14.87 -15.21
C ASP A 55 -6.71 -14.14 -15.58
N ASP A 56 -6.78 -13.06 -16.37
CA ASP A 56 -5.60 -12.24 -16.68
C ASP A 56 -5.02 -11.58 -15.42
N PHE A 57 -5.86 -11.14 -14.48
CA PHE A 57 -5.40 -10.58 -13.20
C PHE A 57 -4.76 -11.64 -12.31
N GLN A 58 -5.30 -12.85 -12.30
CA GLN A 58 -4.70 -13.99 -11.60
C GLN A 58 -3.33 -14.36 -12.19
N ASP A 59 -3.24 -14.38 -13.51
CA ASP A 59 -1.98 -14.61 -14.21
C ASP A 59 -0.97 -13.48 -14.01
N CYS A 60 -1.45 -12.24 -13.91
CA CYS A 60 -0.66 -11.07 -13.56
C CYS A 60 -0.06 -11.21 -12.17
N LEU A 61 -0.89 -11.52 -11.17
CA LEU A 61 -0.47 -11.72 -9.80
C LEU A 61 0.61 -12.80 -9.69
N LYS A 62 0.41 -13.95 -10.35
CA LYS A 62 1.41 -15.03 -10.39
C LYS A 62 2.73 -14.56 -10.99
N ALA A 63 2.69 -13.87 -12.14
CA ALA A 63 3.90 -13.38 -12.80
C ALA A 63 4.65 -12.34 -11.94
N VAL A 64 3.92 -11.42 -11.31
CA VAL A 64 4.50 -10.42 -10.41
C VAL A 64 5.10 -11.08 -9.15
N ASN A 65 4.39 -12.02 -8.53
CA ASN A 65 4.89 -12.78 -7.39
C ASN A 65 6.22 -13.48 -7.72
N SER A 66 6.28 -14.22 -8.83
CA SER A 66 7.49 -14.91 -9.25
C SER A 66 8.66 -13.95 -9.50
N ALA A 67 8.40 -12.80 -10.14
CA ALA A 67 9.41 -11.79 -10.38
C ALA A 67 9.94 -11.18 -9.06
N ILE A 68 9.05 -10.82 -8.13
CA ILE A 68 9.44 -10.28 -6.83
C ILE A 68 10.22 -11.31 -6.01
N GLU A 69 9.80 -12.57 -6.00
CA GLU A 69 10.48 -13.63 -5.25
C GLU A 69 11.91 -13.83 -5.75
N LEU A 70 12.08 -13.92 -7.07
CA LEU A 70 13.39 -14.15 -7.70
C LEU A 70 14.32 -12.93 -7.62
N PHE A 71 13.78 -11.72 -7.75
CA PHE A 71 14.55 -10.48 -7.78
C PHE A 71 14.30 -9.56 -6.59
N SER A 72 13.95 -10.12 -5.43
CA SER A 72 13.66 -9.37 -4.21
C SER A 72 14.82 -8.48 -3.73
N TRP A 73 16.05 -8.82 -4.14
CA TRP A 73 17.25 -8.02 -3.89
C TRP A 73 17.31 -6.72 -4.72
N LEU A 74 16.51 -6.59 -5.78
CA LEU A 74 16.46 -5.42 -6.63
C LEU A 74 15.30 -4.50 -6.20
N SER A 75 15.64 -3.41 -5.51
CA SER A 75 14.65 -2.48 -4.92
C SER A 75 13.62 -1.95 -5.91
N ARG A 76 14.04 -1.70 -7.16
CA ARG A 76 13.13 -1.23 -8.22
C ARG A 76 12.07 -2.26 -8.58
N VAL A 77 12.44 -3.54 -8.71
CA VAL A 77 11.48 -4.62 -9.00
C VAL A 77 10.46 -4.74 -7.87
N VAL A 78 10.89 -4.70 -6.62
CA VAL A 78 9.99 -4.69 -5.46
C VAL A 78 9.05 -3.48 -5.50
N ARG A 79 9.58 -2.29 -5.85
CA ARG A 79 8.79 -1.06 -5.99
C ARG A 79 7.77 -1.12 -7.13
N HIS A 80 8.14 -1.61 -8.32
CA HIS A 80 7.18 -1.78 -9.41
C HIS A 80 6.11 -2.83 -9.07
N GLY A 81 6.50 -3.88 -8.33
CA GLY A 81 5.59 -4.92 -7.85
C GLY A 81 4.55 -4.37 -6.88
N PHE A 82 5.00 -3.49 -5.98
CA PHE A 82 4.13 -2.72 -5.11
C PHE A 82 3.04 -1.96 -5.88
N TYR A 83 3.39 -1.22 -6.94
CA TYR A 83 2.39 -0.49 -7.72
C TYR A 83 1.49 -1.42 -8.52
N CYS A 84 2.02 -2.52 -9.07
CA CYS A 84 1.19 -3.53 -9.73
C CYS A 84 0.11 -4.07 -8.78
N TYR A 85 0.47 -4.39 -7.53
CA TYR A 85 -0.50 -4.81 -6.51
C TYR A 85 -1.53 -3.72 -6.20
N ALA A 86 -1.09 -2.47 -6.05
CA ALA A 86 -1.99 -1.36 -5.80
C ALA A 86 -3.02 -1.20 -6.92
N GLU A 87 -2.59 -1.22 -8.18
CA GLU A 87 -3.48 -1.10 -9.34
C GLU A 87 -4.41 -2.30 -9.49
N MET A 88 -3.93 -3.53 -9.27
CA MET A 88 -4.80 -4.72 -9.30
C MET A 88 -5.90 -4.68 -8.23
N LEU A 89 -5.57 -4.27 -7.01
CA LEU A 89 -6.54 -4.15 -5.91
C LEU A 89 -7.54 -3.00 -6.07
N LYS A 90 -7.21 -1.97 -6.86
CA LYS A 90 -8.15 -0.91 -7.23
C LYS A 90 -9.06 -1.30 -8.39
N ALA A 91 -8.52 -2.05 -9.35
CA ALA A 91 -9.20 -2.34 -10.61
C ALA A 91 -10.29 -3.41 -10.52
N LYS A 92 -10.19 -4.34 -9.55
CA LYS A 92 -11.08 -5.50 -9.46
C LYS A 92 -11.74 -5.64 -8.10
N ASP A 93 -12.82 -6.42 -8.07
CA ASP A 93 -13.43 -6.80 -6.81
C ASP A 93 -12.45 -7.66 -6.02
N VAL A 94 -12.46 -7.47 -4.71
CA VAL A 94 -11.57 -8.16 -3.78
C VAL A 94 -11.83 -9.67 -3.76
N SER A 95 -12.98 -10.16 -4.24
CA SER A 95 -13.21 -11.61 -4.38
C SER A 95 -12.47 -12.25 -5.56
N THR A 96 -11.90 -11.46 -6.47
CA THR A 96 -11.11 -12.00 -7.59
C THR A 96 -9.85 -12.70 -7.09
N PHE A 97 -9.29 -12.27 -5.96
CA PHE A 97 -8.05 -12.82 -5.38
C PHE A 97 -8.34 -13.66 -4.12
N GLU A 98 -7.58 -14.74 -3.95
CA GLU A 98 -7.65 -15.56 -2.74
C GLU A 98 -7.30 -14.76 -1.48
N VAL A 99 -7.75 -15.22 -0.32
CA VAL A 99 -7.48 -14.54 0.97
C VAL A 99 -5.98 -14.38 1.19
N ASP A 100 -5.21 -15.44 1.03
CA ASP A 100 -3.77 -15.43 1.31
C ASP A 100 -3.00 -14.49 0.37
N ASP A 101 -3.41 -14.45 -0.89
CA ASP A 101 -2.86 -13.52 -1.89
C ASP A 101 -3.12 -12.07 -1.49
N ARG A 102 -4.36 -11.76 -1.07
CA ARG A 102 -4.71 -10.41 -0.59
C ARG A 102 -3.90 -10.02 0.64
N ILE A 103 -3.72 -10.95 1.59
CA ILE A 103 -2.88 -10.72 2.77
C ILE A 103 -1.45 -10.41 2.34
N LYS A 104 -0.86 -11.22 1.45
CA LYS A 104 0.53 -11.03 0.97
C LYS A 104 0.69 -9.70 0.24
N MET A 105 -0.24 -9.36 -0.65
CA MET A 105 -0.25 -8.08 -1.36
C MET A 105 -0.32 -6.91 -0.37
N ILE A 106 -1.25 -6.95 0.59
CA ILE A 106 -1.42 -5.90 1.61
C ILE A 106 -0.19 -5.78 2.51
N GLN A 107 0.40 -6.89 2.95
CA GLN A 107 1.62 -6.88 3.76
C GLN A 107 2.80 -6.25 3.01
N LEU A 108 2.93 -6.50 1.71
CA LEU A 108 3.95 -5.86 0.88
C LEU A 108 3.65 -4.36 0.68
N LEU A 109 2.39 -3.96 0.50
CA LEU A 109 1.99 -2.55 0.46
C LEU A 109 2.36 -1.81 1.77
N LEU A 110 2.11 -2.44 2.91
CA LEU A 110 2.42 -1.88 4.25
C LEU A 110 3.92 -1.86 4.54
N THR A 111 4.67 -2.84 4.05
CA THR A 111 6.14 -2.89 4.21
C THR A 111 6.81 -1.70 3.50
N ASN A 112 6.35 -1.37 2.30
CA ASN A 112 6.81 -0.18 1.59
C ASN A 112 6.42 1.11 2.34
N SER A 113 5.21 1.15 2.92
CA SER A 113 4.75 2.29 3.75
C SER A 113 5.68 2.61 4.92
N ILE A 114 6.26 1.58 5.56
CA ILE A 114 7.22 1.73 6.68
C ILE A 114 8.53 2.34 6.20
N GLN A 115 9.06 1.84 5.08
CA GLN A 115 10.29 2.34 4.50
C GLN A 115 10.13 3.81 4.10
N GLU A 116 9.00 4.13 3.47
CA GLU A 116 8.66 5.51 3.09
C GLU A 116 8.40 6.40 4.31
N ALA A 117 7.69 5.95 5.35
CA ALA A 117 7.48 6.74 6.58
C ALA A 117 8.81 7.13 7.26
N LYS A 118 9.80 6.23 7.30
CA LYS A 118 11.16 6.54 7.78
C LYS A 118 11.89 7.52 6.87
N SER A 119 11.63 7.47 5.56
CA SER A 119 12.13 8.47 4.62
C SER A 119 11.45 9.82 4.80
N LEU A 120 10.17 9.87 5.16
CA LEU A 120 9.41 11.09 5.40
C LEU A 120 9.93 11.90 6.59
N GLU A 121 10.43 11.24 7.64
CA GLU A 121 11.15 11.92 8.74
C GLU A 121 12.35 12.73 8.23
N LYS A 122 13.00 12.27 7.15
CA LYS A 122 14.20 12.89 6.57
C LYS A 122 13.88 13.82 5.40
N PHE A 123 12.84 13.51 4.61
CA PHE A 123 12.48 14.19 3.37
C PHE A 123 10.96 14.30 3.22
N PRO A 124 10.33 15.32 3.83
CA PRO A 124 8.88 15.52 3.81
C PRO A 124 8.27 15.79 2.42
N ALA A 125 9.09 15.99 1.39
CA ALA A 125 8.65 16.30 0.02
C ALA A 125 8.21 15.06 -0.79
N SER A 126 8.48 13.83 -0.34
CA SER A 126 8.19 12.59 -1.07
C SER A 126 6.91 11.86 -0.60
N ILE A 127 5.87 12.61 -0.21
CA ILE A 127 4.66 12.04 0.44
C ILE A 127 3.75 11.27 -0.53
N ALA A 128 3.84 11.50 -1.84
CA ALA A 128 2.95 10.86 -2.81
C ALA A 128 3.05 9.31 -2.78
N ASP A 129 4.28 8.78 -2.77
CA ASP A 129 4.54 7.34 -2.76
C ASP A 129 4.16 6.69 -1.41
N ALA A 130 4.41 7.40 -0.31
CA ALA A 130 4.01 6.96 1.03
C ALA A 130 2.49 6.86 1.21
N MET A 131 1.71 7.63 0.42
CA MET A 131 0.24 7.69 0.55
C MET A 131 -0.50 6.67 -0.33
N GLU A 132 0.14 6.13 -1.36
CA GLU A 132 -0.46 5.16 -2.28
C GLU A 132 -1.01 3.88 -1.62
N PRO A 133 -0.28 3.23 -0.67
CA PRO A 133 -0.77 2.06 0.05
C PRO A 133 -2.11 2.33 0.75
N TRP A 134 -2.24 3.52 1.33
CA TRP A 134 -3.39 3.94 2.10
C TRP A 134 -4.61 4.25 1.23
N LYS A 135 -4.40 4.73 0.00
CA LYS A 135 -5.49 4.90 -0.97
C LYS A 135 -6.12 3.54 -1.28
N VAL A 136 -5.31 2.51 -1.49
CA VAL A 136 -5.78 1.14 -1.72
C VAL A 136 -6.52 0.61 -0.48
N LEU A 137 -5.91 0.73 0.69
CA LEU A 137 -6.50 0.26 1.95
C LEU A 137 -7.76 1.03 2.36
N SER A 138 -7.98 2.26 1.87
CA SER A 138 -9.23 2.98 2.12
C SER A 138 -10.46 2.32 1.48
N ASN A 139 -10.27 1.28 0.66
CA ASN A 139 -11.36 0.41 0.20
C ASN A 139 -11.86 -0.48 1.35
N ARG A 140 -13.03 -0.14 1.88
CA ARG A 140 -13.70 -0.89 2.97
C ARG A 140 -13.89 -2.38 2.64
N ASN A 141 -14.22 -2.71 1.40
CA ASN A 141 -14.40 -4.12 1.02
C ASN A 141 -13.09 -4.89 1.13
N LEU A 142 -11.95 -4.28 0.80
CA LEU A 142 -10.65 -4.92 0.91
C LEU A 142 -10.26 -5.19 2.37
N LEU A 143 -10.43 -4.21 3.25
CA LEU A 143 -10.11 -4.36 4.67
C LEU A 143 -10.95 -5.44 5.36
N PHE A 144 -12.27 -5.44 5.13
CA PHE A 144 -13.19 -6.31 5.88
C PHE A 144 -13.49 -7.66 5.20
N ARG A 145 -13.17 -7.85 3.91
CA ARG A 145 -13.27 -9.16 3.23
C ARG A 145 -11.96 -9.94 3.17
N THR A 146 -10.91 -9.45 3.81
CA THR A 146 -9.64 -10.15 3.96
C THR A 146 -9.51 -10.56 5.43
N PRO A 147 -10.09 -11.70 5.84
CA PRO A 147 -10.00 -12.16 7.22
C PRO A 147 -8.51 -12.38 7.59
N LEU A 148 -8.19 -12.26 8.87
CA LEU A 148 -6.83 -12.44 9.42
C LEU A 148 -5.82 -11.32 9.09
N LEU A 149 -6.24 -10.20 8.49
CA LEU A 149 -5.40 -9.01 8.42
C LEU A 149 -5.05 -8.52 9.84
N ASP A 150 -3.77 -8.25 10.07
CA ASP A 150 -3.29 -7.65 11.30
C ASP A 150 -3.67 -6.16 11.34
N LEU A 151 -4.89 -5.89 11.83
CA LEU A 151 -5.43 -4.55 11.94
C LEU A 151 -4.63 -3.71 12.94
N SER A 152 -4.05 -4.32 13.98
CA SER A 152 -3.19 -3.63 14.95
C SER A 152 -1.92 -3.13 14.28
N ARG A 153 -1.31 -3.92 13.38
CA ARG A 153 -0.17 -3.46 12.57
C ARG A 153 -0.56 -2.34 11.60
N ILE A 154 -1.71 -2.42 10.94
CA ILE A 154 -2.20 -1.35 10.06
C ILE A 154 -2.41 -0.06 10.85
N ALA A 155 -3.10 -0.14 11.99
CA ALA A 155 -3.35 0.99 12.86
C ALA A 155 -2.04 1.59 13.40
N PHE A 156 -1.09 0.75 13.80
CA PHE A 156 0.24 1.17 14.25
C PHE A 156 0.91 2.05 13.19
N LEU A 157 0.94 1.60 11.94
CA LEU A 157 1.55 2.37 10.84
C LEU A 157 0.80 3.65 10.53
N ALA A 158 -0.53 3.63 10.60
CA ALA A 158 -1.34 4.82 10.41
C ALA A 158 -1.03 5.86 11.49
N PHE A 159 -0.98 5.44 12.75
CA PHE A 159 -0.62 6.31 13.87
C PHE A 159 0.79 6.87 13.76
N GLN A 160 1.78 6.08 13.35
CA GLN A 160 3.14 6.60 13.11
C GLN A 160 3.16 7.71 12.06
N ILE A 161 2.36 7.58 10.99
CA ILE A 161 2.24 8.64 9.98
C ILE A 161 1.59 9.89 10.58
N VAL A 162 0.56 9.74 11.43
CA VAL A 162 -0.06 10.87 12.12
C VAL A 162 0.93 11.54 13.07
N GLU A 163 1.78 10.77 13.76
CA GLU A 163 2.81 11.26 14.67
C GLU A 163 3.82 12.17 13.95
N ILE A 164 4.26 11.79 12.74
CA ILE A 164 5.32 12.51 12.00
C ILE A 164 4.78 13.55 11.00
N SER A 165 3.52 13.45 10.56
CA SER A 165 2.98 14.28 9.48
C SER A 165 2.10 15.43 9.98
N ASN A 166 2.69 16.63 9.98
CA ASN A 166 1.97 17.89 10.28
C ASN A 166 1.51 18.65 9.01
N SER A 167 1.58 18.04 7.83
CA SER A 167 1.45 18.73 6.54
C SER A 167 0.18 18.37 5.74
N GLY A 168 -0.35 19.35 4.99
CA GLY A 168 -1.62 19.31 4.25
C GLY A 168 -1.58 18.47 2.98
N TYR A 169 -1.36 17.17 3.10
CA TYR A 169 -1.52 16.21 2.01
C TYR A 169 -2.81 15.42 2.20
N ALA A 170 -3.33 14.79 1.14
CA ALA A 170 -4.45 13.86 1.28
C ALA A 170 -4.11 12.80 2.34
N ARG A 171 -5.00 12.61 3.34
CA ARG A 171 -4.77 11.76 4.53
C ARG A 171 -5.60 10.46 4.51
N PRO A 172 -5.43 9.57 3.52
CA PRO A 172 -6.20 8.32 3.43
C PRO A 172 -5.94 7.37 4.62
N HIS A 173 -4.77 7.45 5.25
CA HIS A 173 -4.43 6.68 6.46
C HIS A 173 -5.37 6.99 7.64
N LEU A 174 -5.87 8.22 7.76
CA LEU A 174 -6.86 8.59 8.78
C LEU A 174 -8.22 7.92 8.52
N SER A 175 -8.64 7.85 7.26
CA SER A 175 -9.88 7.15 6.89
C SER A 175 -9.77 5.67 7.21
N VAL A 176 -8.64 5.03 6.89
CA VAL A 176 -8.37 3.62 7.23
C VAL A 176 -8.44 3.42 8.74
N LEU A 177 -7.75 4.28 9.50
CA LEU A 177 -7.74 4.20 10.96
C LEU A 177 -9.14 4.37 11.55
N ASP A 178 -9.95 5.32 11.06
CA ASP A 178 -11.32 5.53 11.53
C ASP A 178 -12.25 4.36 11.19
N MET A 179 -11.99 3.63 10.10
CA MET A 179 -12.72 2.41 9.78
C MET A 179 -12.43 1.26 10.74
N ILE A 180 -11.19 1.12 11.20
CA ILE A 180 -10.75 -0.06 11.97
C ILE A 180 -10.68 0.16 13.47
N LYS A 181 -10.65 1.41 13.95
CA LYS A 181 -10.41 1.75 15.37
C LYS A 181 -11.31 0.99 16.36
N ASP A 182 -12.58 0.77 16.00
CA ASP A 182 -13.59 0.18 16.90
C ASP A 182 -13.43 -1.34 17.05
N VAL A 183 -12.55 -1.96 16.27
CA VAL A 183 -12.24 -3.41 16.31
C VAL A 183 -10.77 -3.69 16.65
N LEU A 184 -10.00 -2.66 17.05
CA LEU A 184 -8.59 -2.82 17.42
C LEU A 184 -8.45 -3.43 18.83
N ASP A 185 -7.46 -4.31 18.96
CA ASP A 185 -6.91 -4.63 20.28
C ASP A 185 -6.00 -3.48 20.74
N VAL A 186 -6.56 -2.54 21.48
CA VAL A 186 -5.86 -1.35 21.99
C VAL A 186 -4.71 -1.69 22.96
N ASN A 187 -4.67 -2.92 23.49
CA ASN A 187 -3.60 -3.37 24.38
C ASN A 187 -2.40 -3.99 23.63
N ALA A 188 -2.47 -4.05 22.30
CA ALA A 188 -1.40 -4.62 21.49
C ALA A 188 -0.07 -3.90 21.73
N LEU A 189 1.00 -4.69 21.95
CA LEU A 189 2.32 -4.17 22.29
C LEU A 189 2.91 -3.22 21.25
N VAL A 190 2.47 -3.33 19.99
CA VAL A 190 2.91 -2.46 18.89
C VAL A 190 2.65 -0.99 19.20
N PHE A 191 1.60 -0.65 19.96
CA PHE A 191 1.26 0.75 20.25
C PHE A 191 2.18 1.39 21.31
N LYS A 192 2.96 0.62 22.06
CA LYS A 192 3.86 1.16 23.11
C LYS A 192 4.96 2.08 22.58
N SER A 193 5.32 1.96 21.29
CA SER A 193 6.37 2.79 20.69
C SER A 193 5.84 4.04 20.01
N ILE A 194 4.56 4.37 20.15
CA ILE A 194 3.93 5.54 19.53
C ILE A 194 3.88 6.69 20.54
N ASP A 195 4.30 7.88 20.12
CA ASP A 195 4.10 9.09 20.91
C ASP A 195 2.66 9.62 20.74
N PHE A 196 1.76 9.10 21.57
CA PHE A 196 0.36 9.55 21.57
C PHE A 196 0.16 11.00 22.02
N GLY A 197 1.18 11.65 22.60
CA GLY A 197 1.16 13.09 22.86
C GLY A 197 1.18 13.87 21.54
N LYS A 198 2.13 13.55 20.65
CA LYS A 198 2.21 14.14 19.31
C LYS A 198 1.03 13.78 18.42
N VAL A 199 0.56 12.53 18.47
CA VAL A 199 -0.64 12.11 17.72
C VAL A 199 -1.83 13.00 18.07
N ARG A 200 -2.05 13.26 19.37
CA ARG A 200 -3.12 14.16 19.83
C ARG A 200 -2.93 15.59 19.36
N GLU A 201 -1.72 16.13 19.48
CA GLU A 201 -1.40 17.47 18.99
C GLU A 201 -1.72 17.60 17.50
N ASN A 202 -1.27 16.66 16.67
CA ASN A 202 -1.49 16.68 15.23
C ASN A 202 -2.97 16.49 14.85
N LEU A 203 -3.70 15.60 15.53
CA LEU A 203 -5.15 15.44 15.31
C LEU A 203 -5.93 16.69 15.74
N LYS A 204 -5.54 17.32 16.85
CA LYS A 204 -6.15 18.57 17.32
C LYS A 204 -5.89 19.72 16.34
N ASN A 205 -4.65 19.89 15.89
CA ASN A 205 -4.31 20.88 14.87
C ASN A 205 -5.14 20.69 13.60
N LEU A 206 -5.31 19.45 13.16
CA LEU A 206 -6.11 19.12 11.97
C LEU A 206 -7.61 19.37 12.16
N LYS A 207 -8.14 19.10 13.37
CA LYS A 207 -9.51 19.42 13.75
C LYS A 207 -9.76 20.93 13.77
N ASP A 208 -8.80 21.70 14.29
CA ASP A 208 -8.97 23.14 14.55
C ASP A 208 -8.67 24.00 13.31
N THR A 209 -7.67 23.63 12.51
CA THR A 209 -7.27 24.37 11.29
C THR A 209 -7.93 23.85 10.02
N GLY A 210 -8.43 22.61 10.06
CA GLY A 210 -9.00 21.94 8.90
C GLY A 210 -7.97 21.48 7.88
N ASP A 211 -8.46 20.86 6.81
CA ASP A 211 -7.66 20.47 5.66
C ASP A 211 -8.23 21.16 4.42
N GLN A 212 -7.45 22.07 3.83
CA GLN A 212 -7.84 22.82 2.64
C GLN A 212 -8.07 21.92 1.42
N PHE A 213 -7.44 20.73 1.40
CA PHE A 213 -7.51 19.78 0.31
C PHE A 213 -8.59 18.70 0.53
N ASN A 214 -8.98 18.43 1.78
CA ASN A 214 -10.02 17.44 2.07
C ASN A 214 -10.88 17.80 3.30
N PRO A 215 -12.02 18.50 3.11
CA PRO A 215 -12.92 18.91 4.19
C PRO A 215 -13.49 17.74 5.01
N ARG A 216 -13.54 16.52 4.45
CA ARG A 216 -14.05 15.32 5.15
C ARG A 216 -13.11 14.83 6.25
N VAL A 217 -11.88 15.34 6.29
CA VAL A 217 -10.87 14.95 7.28
C VAL A 217 -11.19 15.47 8.67
N VAL A 218 -11.85 16.63 8.80
CA VAL A 218 -12.14 17.23 10.13
C VAL A 218 -13.04 16.33 11.00
N PRO A 219 -14.18 15.81 10.51
CA PRO A 219 -14.98 14.86 11.29
C PRO A 219 -14.23 13.57 11.65
N ILE A 220 -13.35 13.08 10.77
CA ILE A 220 -12.52 11.90 11.00
C ILE A 220 -11.52 12.19 12.11
N ALA A 221 -10.79 13.31 12.02
CA ALA A 221 -9.82 13.74 13.01
C ALA A 221 -10.46 13.91 14.39
N LYS A 222 -11.66 14.49 14.47
CA LYS A 222 -12.42 14.60 15.72
C LYS A 222 -12.70 13.22 16.35
N ARG A 223 -13.25 12.30 15.57
CA ARG A 223 -13.58 10.94 16.02
C ARG A 223 -12.35 10.12 16.41
N LEU A 224 -11.21 10.36 15.76
CA LEU A 224 -9.94 9.71 16.10
C LEU A 224 -9.30 10.32 17.35
N LEU A 225 -9.40 11.64 17.52
CA LEU A 225 -8.94 12.31 18.72
C LEU A 225 -9.67 11.79 19.95
N GLU A 226 -11.01 11.71 19.89
CA GLU A 226 -11.85 11.13 20.95
C GLU A 226 -11.41 9.68 21.29
N PHE A 227 -11.18 8.86 20.26
CA PHE A 227 -10.69 7.49 20.45
C PHE A 227 -9.33 7.45 21.16
N VAL A 228 -8.37 8.27 20.73
CA VAL A 228 -7.03 8.33 21.33
C VAL A 228 -7.09 8.80 22.77
N GLU A 229 -7.93 9.79 23.09
CA GLU A 229 -8.10 10.30 24.46
C GLU A 229 -8.68 9.25 25.41
N ILE A 230 -9.58 8.39 24.92
CA ILE A 230 -10.20 7.31 25.72
C ILE A 230 -9.23 6.16 25.96
N TYR A 231 -8.55 5.67 24.92
CA TYR A 231 -7.81 4.41 24.97
C TYR A 231 -6.29 4.58 25.17
N PHE A 232 -5.74 5.77 24.91
CA PHE A 232 -4.32 6.09 25.09
C PHE A 232 -4.14 7.40 25.87
N PRO A 233 -4.63 7.46 27.13
CA PRO A 233 -4.59 8.68 27.94
C PRO A 233 -3.15 9.13 28.21
N GLN A 234 -2.95 10.44 28.40
CA GLN A 234 -1.66 10.93 28.89
C GLN A 234 -1.48 10.40 30.31
N GLU A 235 -0.37 9.69 30.55
CA GLU A 235 0.04 9.44 31.92
C GLU A 235 0.27 10.81 32.60
N PRO A 236 -0.23 11.00 33.83
CA PRO A 236 0.02 12.23 34.55
C PRO A 236 1.53 12.38 34.74
N THR A 237 2.10 13.48 34.24
CA THR A 237 3.48 13.86 34.52
C THR A 237 3.63 14.04 36.03
N VAL A 238 4.36 13.11 36.66
CA VAL A 238 4.80 13.18 38.06
C VAL A 238 5.98 14.12 38.17
#